data_AF-A0A9P6ZH25-F1
#
_entry.id   AF-A0A9P6ZH25-F1
#
_cell.length_a   1.000
_cell.length_b   1.000
_cell.length_c   1.000
_cell.angle_alpha   90.00
_cell.angle_beta   90.00
_cell.angle_gamma   90.00
#
_symmetry.space_group_name_H-M   'P 1'
#
loop_
_entity.id
_entity.type
_entity.pdbx_description
1 polymer ?
#
loop_
_entity_poly.entity_id
_entity_poly.type
_entity_poly.pdbx_seq_one_letter_code
_entity_poly.pdbx_strand_id
1 'polypeptide(L)'
;CNYSDVVAGRANLKVLVKAYVTEIVTTNVNGLITATGVKFVESDDTYTANVAGEVCLTAGAIMSPQILELSGIGDPAVLERAGIEVKLDLPGVGMNVQEHLYT
;
A
#
# COMPACT_ATOMS: atom_id res chain seq x y z
N CYS A 1 -19.76 8.57 2.22
CA CYS A 1 -20.02 7.12 2.15
C CYS A 1 -20.71 6.69 3.44
N ASN A 2 -21.92 6.14 3.40
CA ASN A 2 -22.76 5.88 4.58
C ASN A 2 -22.38 4.61 5.38
N TYR A 3 -21.32 3.90 4.98
CA TYR A 3 -20.95 2.64 5.62
C TYR A 3 -20.28 2.86 6.98
N SER A 4 -19.47 3.91 7.12
CA SER A 4 -18.70 4.20 8.34
C SER A 4 -19.58 4.44 9.56
N ASP A 5 -20.68 5.17 9.40
CA ASP A 5 -21.49 5.64 10.52
C ASP A 5 -22.22 4.50 11.24
N VAL A 6 -22.53 3.42 10.51
CA VAL A 6 -23.21 2.23 11.04
C VAL A 6 -22.25 1.31 11.79
N VAL A 7 -20.96 1.34 11.46
CA VAL A 7 -19.95 0.41 12.01
C VAL A 7 -18.93 1.06 12.94
N ALA A 8 -18.89 2.39 13.00
CA ALA A 8 -17.90 3.15 13.78
C ALA A 8 -17.89 2.83 15.28
N GLY A 9 -19.02 2.35 15.84
CA GLY A 9 -19.11 1.98 17.27
C GLY A 9 -18.48 0.64 17.64
N ARG A 10 -17.99 -0.14 16.67
CA ARG A 10 -17.43 -1.48 16.93
C ARG A 10 -16.01 -1.37 17.51
N ALA A 11 -15.77 -1.95 18.68
CA ALA A 11 -14.47 -1.90 19.35
C ALA A 11 -13.31 -2.55 18.57
N ASN A 12 -13.61 -3.45 17.63
CA ASN A 12 -12.63 -4.12 16.78
C ASN A 12 -12.36 -3.37 15.46
N LEU A 13 -12.98 -2.20 15.23
CA LEU A 13 -12.74 -1.37 14.06
C LEU A 13 -12.13 -0.03 14.50
N LYS A 14 -10.97 0.29 13.93
CA LYS A 14 -10.33 1.60 14.09
C LYS A 14 -10.21 2.24 12.72
N VAL A 15 -10.68 3.48 12.60
CA VAL A 15 -10.56 4.27 11.37
C VAL A 15 -9.69 5.47 11.68
N LEU A 16 -8.52 5.51 11.05
CA LEU A 16 -7.58 6.63 11.12
C LEU A 16 -7.81 7.49 9.88
N VAL A 17 -8.08 8.78 10.09
CA VAL A 17 -8.26 9.76 9.01
C VAL A 17 -7.00 10.61 8.90
N LYS A 18 -6.73 11.14 7.70
CA LYS A 18 -5.51 11.93 7.42
C LYS A 18 -4.20 11.18 7.68
N ALA A 19 -4.26 9.84 7.65
CA ALA A 19 -3.11 8.96 7.71
C ALA A 19 -2.81 8.44 6.30
N TYR A 20 -1.66 8.81 5.74
CA TYR A 20 -1.26 8.44 4.38
C TYR A 20 -0.25 7.31 4.43
N VAL A 21 -0.58 6.15 3.83
CA VAL A 21 0.33 5.00 3.74
C VAL A 21 1.43 5.30 2.74
N THR A 22 2.69 5.09 3.16
CA THR A 22 3.88 5.37 2.34
C THR A 22 4.63 4.11 1.92
N GLU A 23 4.61 3.06 2.74
CA GLU A 23 5.32 1.81 2.49
C GLU A 23 4.60 0.63 3.15
N ILE A 24 4.63 -0.55 2.53
CA ILE A 24 4.29 -1.82 3.14
C ILE A 24 5.56 -2.43 3.71
N VAL A 25 5.52 -2.74 5.00
CA VAL A 25 6.60 -3.45 5.67
C VAL A 25 6.48 -4.92 5.30
N THR A 26 7.55 -5.46 4.72
CA THR A 26 7.60 -6.84 4.25
C THR A 26 8.78 -7.57 4.86
N THR A 27 8.61 -8.88 5.05
CA THR A 27 9.70 -9.81 5.40
C THR A 27 9.88 -10.81 4.28
N ASN A 28 11.13 -11.23 4.06
CA ASN A 28 11.45 -12.28 3.11
C ASN A 28 11.86 -13.52 3.89
N VAL A 29 11.05 -14.59 3.78
CA VAL A 29 11.35 -15.89 4.39
C VAL A 29 11.33 -16.92 3.28
N ASN A 30 12.50 -17.53 3.01
CA ASN A 30 12.67 -18.53 1.95
C ASN A 30 12.23 -18.06 0.55
N GLY A 31 12.42 -16.78 0.23
CA GLY A 31 12.00 -16.19 -1.05
C GLY A 31 10.52 -15.83 -1.12
N LEU A 32 9.73 -16.12 -0.07
CA LEU A 32 8.36 -15.65 0.05
C LEU A 32 8.33 -14.29 0.75
N ILE A 33 7.77 -13.30 0.06
CA ILE A 33 7.59 -11.95 0.59
C ILE A 33 6.24 -11.88 1.27
N THR A 34 6.26 -11.59 2.56
CA THR A 34 5.06 -11.50 3.39
C THR A 34 4.93 -10.09 3.94
N ALA A 35 3.76 -9.47 3.75
CA ALA A 35 3.45 -8.19 4.37
C ALA A 35 3.21 -8.37 5.87
N THR A 36 3.97 -7.67 6.71
CA THR A 36 3.89 -7.74 8.17
C THR A 36 3.39 -6.44 8.79
N GLY A 37 3.22 -5.39 7.99
CA GLY A 37 2.71 -4.12 8.47
C GLY A 37 2.68 -3.04 7.39
N VAL A 38 2.31 -1.84 7.79
CA VAL A 38 2.31 -0.64 6.94
C VAL A 38 2.94 0.53 7.67
N LYS A 39 3.73 1.33 6.95
CA LYS A 39 4.16 2.65 7.39
C LYS A 39 3.19 3.69 6.85
N PHE A 40 2.83 4.63 7.70
CA PHE A 40 1.98 5.74 7.33
C PHE A 40 2.44 7.02 8.02
N VAL A 41 2.11 8.15 7.41
CA VAL A 41 2.38 9.48 7.95
C VAL A 41 1.08 10.06 8.46
N GLU A 42 1.09 10.55 9.70
CA GLU A 42 0.01 11.30 10.31
C GLU A 42 0.61 12.56 10.95
N SER A 43 0.13 13.74 10.55
CA SER A 43 0.57 15.04 11.10
C SER A 43 2.11 15.22 11.13
N ASP A 44 2.76 14.85 10.02
CA ASP A 44 4.22 14.89 9.78
C ASP A 44 5.06 13.80 10.49
N ASP A 45 4.47 13.03 11.39
CA ASP A 45 5.14 11.91 12.05
C ASP A 45 4.93 10.60 11.28
N THR A 46 5.99 9.79 11.18
CA THR A 46 5.93 8.45 10.57
C THR A 46 5.67 7.39 11.62
N TYR A 47 4.59 6.64 11.43
CA TYR A 47 4.19 5.52 12.28
C TYR A 47 4.27 4.20 11.53
N THR A 48 4.40 3.10 12.26
CA THR A 48 4.35 1.74 11.72
C THR A 48 3.26 0.96 12.44
N ALA A 49 2.28 0.45 11.68
CA ALA A 49 1.28 -0.49 12.17
C ALA A 49 1.63 -1.90 11.74
N ASN A 50 1.97 -2.75 12.71
CA ASN A 50 2.19 -4.18 12.47
C ASN A 50 0.86 -4.93 12.37
N VAL A 51 0.83 -5.94 11.52
CA VAL A 51 -0.36 -6.74 11.21
C VAL A 51 -0.05 -8.22 11.42
N ALA A 52 -0.94 -8.91 12.14
CA ALA A 52 -0.85 -10.36 12.35
C ALA A 52 -1.55 -11.18 11.24
N GLY A 53 -2.38 -10.52 10.44
CA GLY A 53 -3.09 -11.11 9.29
C GLY A 53 -2.57 -10.52 7.98
N GLU A 54 -3.47 -9.93 7.19
CA GLU A 54 -3.18 -9.44 5.85
C GLU A 54 -3.24 -7.92 5.74
N VAL A 55 -2.47 -7.37 4.80
CA VAL A 55 -2.57 -5.97 4.39
C VAL A 55 -3.40 -5.91 3.10
N CYS A 56 -4.53 -5.21 3.13
CA CYS A 56 -5.40 -5.02 1.97
C CYS A 56 -5.27 -3.58 1.44
N LEU A 57 -4.77 -3.43 0.20
CA LEU A 57 -4.66 -2.12 -0.45
C LEU A 57 -5.96 -1.73 -1.14
N THR A 58 -6.60 -0.67 -0.64
CA THR A 58 -7.83 -0.09 -1.20
C THR A 58 -7.67 1.39 -1.52
N ALA A 59 -6.45 1.82 -1.84
CA ALA A 59 -6.11 3.22 -2.17
C ALA A 59 -6.58 3.64 -3.58
N GLY A 60 -7.20 2.74 -4.36
CA GLY A 60 -7.68 3.01 -5.71
C GLY A 60 -6.65 2.69 -6.79
N ALA A 61 -7.08 2.75 -8.06
CA ALA A 61 -6.31 2.27 -9.20
C ALA A 61 -4.99 3.02 -9.45
N ILE A 62 -4.86 4.25 -8.94
CA ILE A 62 -3.65 5.08 -9.08
C ILE A 62 -2.72 4.93 -7.88
N MET A 63 -3.24 5.05 -6.65
CA MET A 63 -2.38 5.05 -5.46
C MET A 63 -1.98 3.65 -5.00
N SER A 64 -2.81 2.62 -5.20
CA SER A 64 -2.44 1.24 -4.84
C SER A 64 -1.17 0.74 -5.55
N PRO A 65 -1.00 0.87 -6.88
CA PRO A 65 0.25 0.47 -7.52
C PRO A 65 1.43 1.34 -7.08
N GLN A 66 1.22 2.64 -6.85
CA GLN A 66 2.27 3.52 -6.33
C GLN A 66 2.79 3.06 -4.96
N ILE A 67 1.90 2.66 -4.05
CA ILE A 67 2.30 2.15 -2.73
C ILE A 67 3.11 0.85 -2.88
N LEU A 68 2.73 -0.03 -3.81
CA LEU A 68 3.51 -1.25 -4.09
C LEU A 68 4.91 -0.91 -4.60
N GLU A 69 5.03 0.02 -5.55
CA GLU A 69 6.31 0.46 -6.08
C GLU A 69 7.19 1.07 -4.98
N LEU A 70 6.64 1.98 -4.17
CA LEU A 70 7.33 2.56 -3.01
C LEU A 70 7.77 1.51 -1.99
N SER A 71 7.09 0.36 -1.96
CA SER A 71 7.44 -0.78 -1.09
C SER A 71 8.50 -1.70 -1.69
N GLY A 72 8.98 -1.43 -2.91
CA GLY A 72 9.93 -2.27 -3.64
C GLY A 72 9.29 -3.43 -4.41
N ILE A 73 7.99 -3.34 -4.72
CA ILE A 73 7.24 -4.35 -5.47
C ILE A 73 6.79 -3.72 -6.79
N GLY A 74 7.43 -4.07 -7.90
CA GLY A 74 7.16 -3.44 -9.19
C GLY A 74 8.20 -3.76 -10.26
N ASP A 75 8.19 -3.00 -11.35
CA ASP A 75 9.20 -3.12 -12.41
C ASP A 75 10.59 -2.69 -11.90
N PRO A 76 11.61 -3.58 -11.93
CA PRO A 76 12.97 -3.27 -11.49
C PRO A 76 13.53 -1.99 -12.12
N ALA A 77 13.27 -1.74 -13.40
CA ALA A 77 13.78 -0.55 -14.09
C ALA A 77 13.10 0.74 -13.63
N VAL A 78 11.84 0.67 -13.16
CA VAL A 78 11.15 1.81 -12.55
C VAL A 78 11.69 2.05 -11.14
N LEU A 79 11.80 0.98 -10.34
CA LEU A 79 12.26 1.03 -8.96
C LEU A 79 13.71 1.52 -8.85
N GLU A 80 14.62 1.00 -9.68
CA GLU A 80 16.03 1.42 -9.71
C GLU A 80 16.18 2.90 -10.09
N ARG A 81 15.39 3.39 -11.05
CA ARG A 81 15.37 4.82 -11.42
C ARG A 81 14.86 5.71 -10.29
N ALA A 82 13.97 5.18 -9.44
CA ALA A 82 13.48 5.86 -8.26
C ALA A 82 14.41 5.71 -7.03
N GLY A 83 15.49 4.92 -7.13
CA GLY A 83 16.41 4.65 -6.02
C GLY A 83 15.84 3.71 -4.96
N ILE A 84 14.86 2.87 -5.33
CA ILE A 84 14.17 1.93 -4.43
C ILE A 84 14.77 0.53 -4.63
N GLU A 85 15.04 -0.16 -3.52
CA GLU A 85 15.47 -1.57 -3.55
C GLU A 85 14.34 -2.47 -4.07
N VAL A 86 14.66 -3.28 -5.08
CA VAL A 86 13.71 -4.26 -5.65
C VAL A 86 13.59 -5.44 -4.69
N LYS A 87 12.44 -5.51 -4.00
CA LYS A 87 12.08 -6.66 -3.15
C LYS A 87 11.40 -7.75 -3.98
N LEU A 88 10.50 -7.37 -4.89
CA LEU A 88 9.79 -8.28 -5.78
C LEU A 88 9.73 -7.70 -7.20
N ASP A 89 10.23 -8.45 -8.17
CA ASP A 89 10.07 -8.14 -9.59
C ASP A 89 8.64 -8.47 -10.03
N LEU A 90 7.85 -7.42 -10.23
CA LEU A 90 6.46 -7.53 -10.66
C LEU A 90 6.14 -6.41 -11.67
N PRO A 91 6.53 -6.55 -12.94
CA PRO A 91 6.48 -5.46 -13.92
C PRO A 91 5.06 -5.07 -14.34
N GLY A 92 4.04 -5.85 -13.93
CA GLY A 92 2.64 -5.51 -14.14
C GLY A 92 2.10 -4.45 -13.18
N VAL A 93 2.81 -4.13 -12.09
CA VAL A 93 2.39 -3.07 -11.15
C VAL A 93 2.43 -1.72 -11.86
N GLY A 94 1.38 -0.91 -11.70
CA GLY A 94 1.27 0.41 -12.33
C GLY A 94 0.96 0.38 -13.83
N MET A 95 0.98 -0.80 -14.45
CA MET A 95 0.73 -0.98 -15.88
C MET A 95 -0.74 -1.30 -16.18
N ASN A 96 -1.12 -1.21 -17.45
CA ASN A 96 -2.46 -1.57 -17.95
C ASN A 96 -3.60 -0.76 -17.31
N VAL A 97 -3.37 0.54 -17.06
CA VAL A 97 -4.45 1.47 -16.72
C VAL A 97 -5.37 1.62 -17.93
N GLN A 98 -6.66 1.37 -17.72
CA GLN A 98 -7.69 1.54 -18.73
C GLN A 98 -8.71 2.55 -18.20
N GLU A 99 -8.84 3.66 -18.90
CA GLU A 99 -9.80 4.71 -18.60
C GLU A 99 -10.72 4.89 -19.80
N HIS A 100 -12.00 5.15 -19.53
CA HIS A 100 -12.95 5.52 -20.58
C HIS A 100 -12.93 7.04 -20.73
N LEU A 101 -12.20 7.51 -21.74
CA LEU A 101 -12.17 8.92 -22.07
C LEU A 101 -13.52 9.34 -22.69
N TYR A 102 -14.26 10.19 -21.98
CA TYR A 102 -15.42 10.87 -22.54
C TYR A 102 -14.94 12.08 -23.36
N THR A 103 -15.39 12.17 -24.62
CA THR A 103 -15.19 13.31 -25.52
C THR A 103 -16.38 14.26 -25.43
#